data_AF-A0A554JU64-F1
#
_entry.id   AF-A0A554JU64-F1
#
_cell.length_a   1.000
_cell.length_b   1.000
_cell.length_c   1.000
_cell.angle_alpha   90.00
_cell.angle_beta   90.00
_cell.angle_gamma   90.00
#
_symmetry.space_group_name_H-M   'P 1'
#
loop_
_entity.id
_entity.type
_entity.pdbx_description
1 polymer ?
#
loop_
_entity_poly.entity_id
_entity_poly.type
_entity_poly.pdbx_seq_one_letter_code
_entity_poly.pdbx_strand_id
1 'polypeptide(L)'
;MVVFTNGAPDKNQYRKFRIRTVKGANDPAMMQEVLTRRFAHPEWTLPQVVLIDGGRTQLNAALRAAKTASTTAMQAPRIISIAKKEEELYIPDKKMPYKLKEMPTSLLFLLQQIRNESHRFAISYYRKRYRKFINT
;
A
#
# COMPACT_ATOMS: atom_id res chain seq x y z
N MET A 1 1.34 4.51 5.54
CA MET A 1 0.56 3.26 5.49
C MET A 1 -0.60 3.38 6.43
N VAL A 2 -1.78 3.00 5.97
CA VAL A 2 -3.03 2.94 6.75
C VAL A 2 -3.44 1.48 6.91
N VAL A 3 -4.25 1.19 7.92
CA VAL A 3 -4.75 -0.15 8.21
C VAL A 3 -6.27 -0.07 8.37
N PHE A 4 -6.96 -1.07 7.84
CA PHE A 4 -8.40 -1.22 8.01
C PHE A 4 -8.66 -2.56 8.69
N THR A 5 -9.52 -2.55 9.70
CA THR A 5 -9.96 -3.73 10.46
C THR A 5 -11.48 -3.75 10.41
N ASN A 6 -12.08 -4.87 10.00
CA ASN A 6 -13.53 -5.02 9.85
C ASN A 6 -14.18 -3.90 9.00
N GLY A 7 -13.50 -3.47 7.93
CA GLY A 7 -13.99 -2.43 7.02
C GLY A 7 -13.82 -0.99 7.50
N ALA A 8 -13.31 -0.75 8.71
CA ALA A 8 -13.11 0.58 9.27
C ALA A 8 -11.61 0.93 9.44
N PRO A 9 -11.22 2.21 9.36
CA PRO A 9 -9.82 2.61 9.54
C PRO A 9 -9.35 2.41 10.99
N ASP A 10 -8.28 1.65 11.18
CA ASP A 10 -7.62 1.43 12.47
C ASP A 10 -6.39 2.33 12.60
N LYS A 11 -6.60 3.53 13.15
CA LYS A 11 -5.59 4.58 13.27
C LYS A 11 -4.43 4.20 14.20
N ASN A 12 -4.65 3.30 15.16
CA ASN A 12 -3.60 2.83 16.09
C ASN A 12 -2.53 2.01 15.35
N GLN A 13 -2.92 1.37 14.25
CA GLN A 13 -2.05 0.55 13.42
C GLN A 13 -1.40 1.32 12.26
N TYR A 14 -1.60 2.64 12.17
CA TYR A 14 -0.99 3.45 11.11
C TYR A 14 0.52 3.56 11.34
N ARG A 15 1.28 3.51 10.24
CA ARG A 15 2.74 3.63 10.30
C ARG A 15 3.25 4.55 9.18
N LYS A 16 4.25 5.36 9.53
CA LYS A 16 4.99 6.20 8.60
C LYS A 16 6.36 5.59 8.40
N PHE A 17 6.77 5.48 7.14
CA PHE A 17 8.09 4.98 6.79
C PHE A 17 8.88 6.11 6.16
N ARG A 18 10.07 6.37 6.71
CA ARG A 18 11.07 7.18 6.03
C ARG A 18 11.88 6.25 5.13
N ILE A 19 11.96 6.60 3.84
CA ILE A 19 12.81 5.95 2.85
C ILE A 19 14.27 6.18 3.23
N ARG A 20 15.09 5.13 3.18
CA ARG A 20 16.49 5.16 3.64
C ARG A 20 17.48 4.85 2.52
N THR A 21 17.16 3.92 1.63
CA THR A 21 18.15 3.34 0.70
C THR A 21 17.93 3.76 -0.74
N VAL A 22 16.72 4.19 -1.10
CA VAL A 22 16.40 4.62 -2.47
C VAL A 22 16.78 6.08 -2.69
N LYS A 23 17.61 6.34 -3.71
CA LYS A 23 17.99 7.68 -4.16
C LYS A 23 17.08 8.14 -5.31
N GLY A 24 16.76 9.44 -5.36
CA GLY A 24 15.90 10.02 -6.39
C GLY A 24 14.43 9.61 -6.27
N ALA A 25 13.62 10.01 -7.25
CA ALA A 25 12.20 9.67 -7.31
C ALA A 25 11.97 8.32 -8.00
N ASN A 26 11.93 7.23 -7.23
CA ASN A 26 11.67 5.88 -7.72
C ASN A 26 10.61 5.19 -6.86
N ASP A 27 9.34 5.44 -7.18
CA ASP A 27 8.20 4.98 -6.38
C ASP A 27 8.15 3.44 -6.21
N PRO A 28 8.36 2.62 -7.27
CA PRO A 28 8.37 1.16 -7.09
C PRO A 28 9.47 0.69 -6.14
N ALA A 29 10.68 1.25 -6.22
CA ALA A 29 11.77 0.89 -5.31
C ALA A 29 11.49 1.33 -3.87
N MET A 30 10.96 2.55 -3.68
CA MET A 30 10.57 3.05 -2.36
C MET A 30 9.49 2.18 -1.73
N MET A 31 8.51 1.75 -2.51
CA MET A 31 7.46 0.83 -2.07
C MET A 31 8.02 -0.53 -1.67
N GLN A 32 8.94 -1.07 -2.46
CA GLN A 32 9.63 -2.32 -2.13
C GLN A 32 10.38 -2.20 -0.80
N GLU A 33 11.12 -1.12 -0.57
CA GLU A 33 11.81 -0.88 0.72
C GLU A 33 10.83 -0.89 1.90
N VAL A 34 9.71 -0.17 1.77
CA VAL A 34 8.69 -0.06 2.83
C VAL A 34 8.08 -1.43 3.16
N LEU A 35 7.72 -2.20 2.14
CA LEU A 35 7.06 -3.50 2.32
C LEU A 35 8.02 -4.55 2.87
N THR A 36 9.26 -4.60 2.38
CA THR A 36 10.29 -5.48 2.93
C THR A 36 10.47 -5.23 4.42
N ARG A 37 10.57 -3.96 4.82
CA ARG A 37 10.69 -3.59 6.24
C ARG A 37 9.44 -3.95 7.02
N ARG A 38 8.24 -3.71 6.48
CA ARG A 38 6.99 -4.08 7.14
C ARG A 38 6.89 -5.58 7.42
N PHE A 39 7.19 -6.40 6.44
CA PHE A 39 7.07 -7.85 6.59
C PHE A 39 8.17 -8.46 7.47
N ALA A 40 9.28 -7.75 7.67
CA ALA A 40 10.34 -8.15 8.60
C ALA A 40 10.04 -7.80 10.07
N HIS A 41 8.94 -7.11 10.39
CA HIS A 41 8.57 -6.79 11.78
C HIS A 41 7.84 -7.99 12.43
N PRO A 42 8.48 -8.72 13.37
CA PRO A 42 7.90 -9.91 13.98
C PRO A 42 6.67 -9.62 14.85
N GLU A 43 6.60 -8.41 15.42
CA GLU A 43 5.50 -7.98 16.29
C GLU A 43 4.26 -7.52 15.52
N TRP A 44 4.34 -7.42 14.19
CA TRP A 44 3.23 -6.99 13.36
C TRP A 44 2.50 -8.16 12.74
N THR A 45 1.22 -8.28 13.07
CA THR A 45 0.34 -9.25 12.44
C THR A 45 0.33 -9.07 10.93
N LEU A 46 0.44 -10.20 10.22
CA LEU A 46 0.37 -10.22 8.78
C LEU A 46 -1.06 -9.88 8.32
N PRO A 47 -1.24 -8.92 7.40
CA PRO A 47 -2.56 -8.57 6.91
C PRO A 47 -3.12 -9.66 6.00
N GLN A 48 -4.44 -9.82 5.98
CA GLN A 48 -5.11 -10.72 5.03
C GLN A 48 -4.92 -10.25 3.57
N VAL A 49 -4.92 -8.93 3.36
CA VAL A 49 -4.76 -8.28 2.07
C VAL A 49 -3.90 -7.02 2.21
N VAL A 50 -2.97 -6.83 1.29
CA VAL A 50 -2.22 -5.59 1.09
C VAL A 50 -2.73 -4.91 -0.19
N LEU A 51 -3.23 -3.69 -0.05
CA LEU A 51 -3.65 -2.86 -1.16
C LEU A 51 -2.58 -1.83 -1.51
N ILE A 52 -2.17 -1.83 -2.78
CA ILE A 52 -1.17 -0.92 -3.32
C ILE A 52 -1.84 0.17 -4.17
N ASP A 53 -1.54 1.44 -3.89
CA ASP A 53 -1.95 2.58 -4.74
C ASP A 53 -0.95 2.70 -5.90
N GLY A 54 -1.25 2.05 -7.02
CA GLY A 54 -0.36 1.95 -8.17
C GLY A 54 -0.76 0.87 -9.17
N GLY A 55 -0.20 0.96 -10.37
CA GLY A 55 -0.43 -0.01 -11.43
C GLY A 55 0.42 -1.28 -11.29
N ARG A 56 0.58 -2.00 -12.40
CA ARG A 56 1.31 -3.27 -12.47
C ARG A 56 2.75 -3.18 -11.95
N THR A 57 3.47 -2.10 -12.23
CA THR A 57 4.87 -1.92 -11.81
C THR A 57 5.00 -1.92 -10.29
N GLN A 58 4.13 -1.19 -9.59
CA GLN A 58 4.09 -1.12 -8.13
C GLN A 58 3.66 -2.45 -7.52
N LEU A 59 2.67 -3.13 -8.11
CA LEU A 59 2.25 -4.46 -7.69
C LEU A 59 3.39 -5.48 -7.77
N ASN A 60 4.14 -5.49 -8.87
CA ASN A 60 5.28 -6.38 -9.04
C ASN A 60 6.39 -6.09 -8.01
N ALA A 61 6.62 -4.82 -7.66
CA ALA A 61 7.57 -4.46 -6.60
C ALA A 61 7.12 -4.97 -5.21
N ALA A 62 5.82 -4.86 -4.92
CA ALA A 62 5.23 -5.38 -3.69
C ALA A 62 5.31 -6.92 -3.59
N LEU A 63 5.05 -7.62 -4.70
CA LEU A 63 5.18 -9.09 -4.76
C LEU A 63 6.62 -9.53 -4.51
N ARG A 64 7.61 -8.82 -5.08
CA ARG A 64 9.04 -9.09 -4.79
C ARG A 64 9.35 -8.92 -3.30
N ALA A 65 8.88 -7.84 -2.67
CA ALA A 65 9.08 -7.61 -1.24
C ALA A 65 8.47 -8.74 -0.38
N ALA A 66 7.26 -9.18 -0.69
CA ALA A 66 6.62 -10.29 0.02
C ALA A 66 7.39 -11.61 -0.16
N LYS A 67 7.86 -11.90 -1.38
CA LYS A 67 8.67 -13.10 -1.65
C LYS A 67 9.96 -13.11 -0.83
N THR A 68 10.64 -11.97 -0.71
CA THR A 68 11.86 -11.85 0.11
C THR A 68 11.58 -12.05 1.61
N ALA A 69 10.40 -11.66 2.09
CA ALA A 69 10.04 -11.79 3.50
C ALA A 69 9.39 -13.13 3.87
N SER A 70 8.93 -13.90 2.88
CA SER A 70 8.28 -15.20 3.12
C SER A 70 9.35 -16.25 3.44
N THR A 71 9.44 -16.66 4.69
CA THR A 71 10.12 -17.90 5.08
C THR A 71 9.17 -19.07 4.86
N THR A 72 9.70 -20.30 4.76
CA THR A 72 8.94 -21.53 4.46
C THR A 72 7.75 -21.80 5.39
N ALA A 73 7.69 -21.14 6.56
CA ALA A 73 6.64 -21.30 7.57
C ALA A 73 5.49 -20.27 7.52
N MET A 74 5.62 -19.17 6.77
CA MET A 74 4.59 -18.12 6.73
C MET A 74 4.02 -17.93 5.32
N GLN A 75 2.70 -18.09 5.19
CA GLN A 75 2.00 -17.81 3.95
C GLN A 75 2.04 -16.30 3.66
N ALA A 76 2.50 -15.93 2.46
CA ALA A 76 2.54 -14.54 2.03
C ALA A 76 1.13 -13.90 2.03
N PRO A 77 1.00 -12.60 2.37
CA PRO A 77 -0.29 -11.93 2.31
C PRO A 77 -0.74 -11.81 0.85
N ARG A 78 -2.06 -11.76 0.63
CA ARG A 78 -2.59 -11.44 -0.71
C ARG A 78 -2.25 -9.99 -1.04
N ILE A 79 -1.62 -9.74 -2.18
CA ILE A 79 -1.29 -8.38 -2.61
C ILE A 79 -2.10 -8.04 -3.86
N ILE A 80 -2.80 -6.91 -3.83
CA ILE A 80 -3.56 -6.36 -4.95
C ILE A 80 -3.18 -4.90 -5.14
N SER A 81 -3.46 -4.33 -6.31
CA SER A 81 -3.22 -2.91 -6.57
C SER A 81 -4.36 -2.24 -7.30
N ILE A 82 -4.48 -0.92 -7.12
CA ILE A 82 -5.44 -0.09 -7.83
C ILE A 82 -4.71 1.00 -8.60
N ALA A 83 -4.98 1.11 -9.90
CA ALA A 83 -4.52 2.24 -10.69
C ALA A 83 -5.54 3.39 -10.64
N LYS A 84 -5.07 4.60 -10.29
CA LYS A 84 -5.92 5.78 -10.04
C LYS A 84 -6.75 6.23 -11.24
N LYS A 85 -6.16 6.23 -12.44
CA LYS A 85 -6.79 6.84 -13.63
C LYS A 85 -8.02 6.05 -14.08
N GLU A 86 -7.96 4.72 -14.00
CA GLU A 86 -8.95 3.82 -14.60
C GLU A 86 -9.82 3.09 -13.56
N GLU A 87 -9.56 3.29 -12.25
CA GLU A 87 -10.18 2.51 -11.17
C GLU A 87 -10.13 1.00 -11.44
N GLU A 88 -8.94 0.55 -11.85
CA GLU A 88 -8.68 -0.82 -12.23
C GLU A 88 -8.01 -1.58 -11.08
N LEU A 89 -8.59 -2.72 -10.72
CA LEU A 89 -8.06 -3.67 -9.76
C LEU A 89 -7.15 -4.69 -10.45
N TYR A 90 -5.88 -4.67 -10.07
CA TYR A 90 -4.89 -5.64 -10.52
C TYR A 90 -4.73 -6.73 -9.47
N ILE A 91 -4.91 -7.97 -9.92
CA ILE A 91 -4.70 -9.18 -9.13
C ILE A 91 -3.44 -9.88 -9.66
N PRO A 92 -2.61 -10.51 -8.80
CA PRO A 92 -1.53 -11.38 -9.25
C PRO A 92 -2.06 -12.46 -10.21
N ASP A 93 -1.24 -12.85 -11.18
CA ASP A 93 -1.52 -13.92 -12.15
C ASP A 93 -2.71 -13.70 -13.10
N LYS A 94 -3.40 -12.55 -13.00
CA LYS A 94 -4.40 -12.10 -13.99
C LYS A 94 -3.74 -11.20 -15.03
N LYS A 95 -4.01 -11.49 -16.32
CA LYS A 95 -3.48 -10.73 -17.46
C LYS A 95 -4.15 -9.37 -17.60
N MET A 96 -5.47 -9.32 -17.44
CA MET A 96 -6.28 -8.10 -17.53
C MET A 96 -6.74 -7.67 -16.14
N PRO A 97 -6.75 -6.36 -15.83
CA PRO A 97 -7.33 -5.86 -14.61
C PRO A 97 -8.86 -5.96 -14.64
N TYR A 98 -9.47 -5.90 -13.46
CA TYR A 98 -10.92 -5.74 -13.32
C TYR A 98 -11.27 -4.27 -13.18
N LYS A 99 -12.30 -3.81 -13.87
CA LYS A 99 -12.83 -2.46 -13.68
C LYS A 99 -13.68 -2.43 -12.42
N LEU A 100 -13.31 -1.61 -11.44
CA LEU A 100 -14.05 -1.53 -10.17
C LEU A 100 -15.49 -1.03 -10.34
N LYS A 101 -15.76 -0.26 -11.41
CA LYS A 101 -17.11 0.20 -11.76
C LYS A 101 -18.07 -0.94 -12.13
N GLU A 102 -17.54 -2.09 -12.52
CA GLU A 102 -18.29 -3.30 -12.87
C GLU A 102 -18.44 -4.26 -11.68
N MET A 103 -17.86 -3.91 -10.52
CA MET A 103 -17.92 -4.69 -9.28
C MET A 103 -19.02 -4.19 -8.34
N PRO A 104 -19.39 -4.97 -7.30
CA PRO A 104 -20.35 -4.53 -6.30
C PRO A 104 -19.99 -3.16 -5.73
N THR A 105 -20.98 -2.27 -5.64
CA THR A 105 -20.80 -0.87 -5.21
C THR A 105 -20.14 -0.75 -3.84
N SER A 106 -20.45 -1.68 -2.92
CA SER A 106 -19.82 -1.75 -1.59
C SER A 106 -18.31 -1.95 -1.66
N LEU A 107 -17.83 -2.79 -2.57
CA LEU A 107 -16.40 -3.02 -2.78
C LEU A 107 -15.71 -1.80 -3.39
N LEU A 108 -16.34 -1.18 -4.40
CA LEU A 108 -15.85 0.06 -5.00
C LEU A 108 -15.66 1.14 -3.93
N PHE A 109 -16.69 1.37 -3.09
CA PHE A 109 -16.64 2.37 -2.04
C PHE A 109 -15.61 2.05 -0.96
N LEU A 110 -15.50 0.79 -0.54
CA LEU A 110 -14.47 0.38 0.43
C LEU A 110 -13.06 0.68 -0.09
N LEU A 111 -12.77 0.30 -1.34
CA LEU A 111 -11.45 0.52 -1.94
C LEU A 111 -11.16 2.02 -2.15
N GLN A 112 -12.16 2.81 -2.53
CA GLN A 112 -12.04 4.27 -2.59
C GLN A 112 -11.78 4.87 -1.21
N GLN A 113 -12.46 4.41 -0.15
CA GLN A 113 -12.23 4.85 1.22
C GLN A 113 -10.80 4.55 1.67
N ILE A 114 -10.31 3.33 1.45
CA ILE A 114 -8.92 2.94 1.78
C ILE A 114 -7.91 3.83 1.05
N ARG A 115 -8.12 4.06 -0.25
CA ARG A 115 -7.26 4.93 -1.08
C ARG A 115 -7.25 6.37 -0.55
N ASN A 116 -8.43 6.94 -0.32
CA ASN A 116 -8.60 8.31 0.15
C ASN A 116 -7.93 8.49 1.52
N GLU A 117 -8.07 7.51 2.41
CA GLU A 117 -7.48 7.53 3.73
C GLU A 117 -5.94 7.41 3.67
N SER A 118 -5.42 6.55 2.79
CA SER A 118 -3.97 6.46 2.52
C SER A 118 -3.41 7.79 2.01
N HIS A 119 -4.11 8.42 1.07
CA HIS A 119 -3.71 9.71 0.50
C HIS A 119 -3.78 10.84 1.54
N ARG A 120 -4.86 10.92 2.33
CA ARG A 120 -5.01 11.85 3.46
C ARG A 120 -3.86 11.71 4.45
N PHE A 121 -3.55 10.49 4.84
CA PHE A 121 -2.48 10.21 5.79
C PHE A 121 -1.11 10.62 5.24
N ALA A 122 -0.83 10.32 3.96
CA ALA A 122 0.39 10.75 3.29
C ALA A 122 0.51 12.29 3.25
N ILE A 123 -0.50 13.01 2.73
CA ILE A 123 -0.49 14.48 2.65
C ILE A 123 -0.27 15.11 4.02
N SER A 124 -0.95 14.61 5.06
CA SER A 124 -0.80 15.15 6.42
C SER A 124 0.65 15.05 6.92
N TYR A 125 1.36 14.00 6.54
CA TYR A 125 2.77 13.80 6.88
C TYR A 125 3.68 14.75 6.09
N TYR A 126 3.48 14.85 4.77
CA TYR A 126 4.22 15.78 3.92
C TYR A 126 4.03 17.22 4.44
N ARG A 127 2.79 17.69 4.61
CA ARG A 127 2.51 19.05 5.12
C ARG A 127 3.19 19.35 6.45
N LYS A 128 3.17 18.44 7.43
CA LYS A 128 3.87 18.64 8.72
C LYS A 128 5.39 18.75 8.56
N ARG A 129 5.97 18.02 7.61
CA ARG A 129 7.42 18.01 7.37
C ARG A 129 7.89 19.27 6.61
N TYR A 130 7.07 19.80 5.69
CA TYR A 130 7.42 20.97 4.88
C TYR A 130 6.89 22.30 5.42
N ARG A 131 5.90 22.31 6.32
CA ARG A 131 5.52 23.52 7.09
C ARG A 131 6.62 23.97 8.04
N LYS A 132 7.53 23.06 8.43
CA LYS A 132 8.73 23.36 9.21
C LYS A 132 9.83 24.08 8.40
N PHE A 133 9.71 24.12 7.06
CA PHE A 133 10.66 24.78 6.16
C PHE A 133 10.25 26.20 5.75
N ILE A 134 9.03 26.64 6.06
CA ILE A 134 8.52 27.97 5.68
C ILE A 134 8.58 28.98 6.85
N ASN A 135 8.97 28.53 8.05
CA ASN A 135 9.11 29.37 9.25
C ASN A 135 10.57 29.46 9.73
N THR A 136 11.54 29.51 8.82
CA THR A 136 12.96 29.78 9.12
C THR A 136 13.51 30.66 8.01
#